data_AF-X1KDW2-F1
#
_entry.id   AF-X1KDW2-F1
#
_cell.length_a   1.000
_cell.length_b   1.000
_cell.length_c   1.000
_cell.angle_alpha   90.00
_cell.angle_beta   90.00
_cell.angle_gamma   90.00
#
_symmetry.space_group_name_H-M   'P 1'
#
loop_
_entity.id
_entity.type
_entity.pdbx_description
1 polymer ?
#
loop_
_entity_poly.entity_id
_entity_poly.type
_entity_poly.pdbx_seq_one_letter_code
_entity_poly.pdbx_strand_id
1 'polypeptide(L)' 'SMLESIMQIRVLDHLIIGGDRYFSFAGEGLIEGYELDFLNLKMRGVSEAKRRLYRAKSSAPELHWHL' A
#
# COMPACT_ATOMS: atom_id res chain seq x y z
N SER A 1 -9.11 3.56 -8.73
CA SER A 1 -10.06 3.88 -7.63
C SER A 1 -9.55 3.29 -6.30
N MET A 2 -9.90 3.88 -5.14
CA MET A 2 -9.31 3.54 -3.82
C MET A 2 -9.60 2.10 -3.32
N LEU A 3 -10.44 1.34 -4.02
CA LEU A 3 -10.79 -0.05 -3.70
C LEU A 3 -9.81 -1.09 -4.30
N GLU A 4 -8.96 -0.70 -5.25
CA GLU A 4 -8.09 -1.63 -5.98
C GLU A 4 -6.83 -2.01 -5.19
N SER A 5 -6.49 -1.23 -4.16
CA SER A 5 -5.30 -1.42 -3.30
C SER A 5 -5.32 -2.69 -2.43
N ILE A 6 -6.42 -3.44 -2.40
CA ILE A 6 -6.53 -4.70 -1.64
C ILE A 6 -6.16 -5.92 -2.50
N MET A 7 -6.35 -5.84 -3.82
CA MET A 7 -6.16 -6.99 -4.71
C MET A 7 -4.73 -7.03 -5.23
N GLN A 8 -4.05 -8.16 -5.07
CA GLN A 8 -2.68 -8.41 -5.57
C GLN A 8 -2.64 -8.56 -7.10
N ILE A 9 -3.48 -7.81 -7.82
CA ILE A 9 -3.72 -7.92 -9.25
C ILE A 9 -3.27 -6.61 -9.88
N ARG A 10 -2.45 -6.70 -10.93
CA ARG A 10 -2.07 -5.52 -11.72
C ARG A 10 -3.28 -4.98 -12.46
N VAL A 11 -3.61 -3.71 -12.23
CA VAL A 11 -4.62 -2.98 -13.00
C VAL A 11 -3.91 -2.38 -14.20
N LEU A 12 -4.34 -2.75 -15.41
CA LEU A 12 -3.73 -2.29 -16.66
C LEU A 12 -4.26 -0.91 -17.08
N ASP A 13 -5.54 -0.64 -16.83
CA ASP A 13 -6.20 0.63 -17.11
C ASP A 13 -7.52 0.73 -16.35
N HIS A 14 -7.96 1.95 -16.05
CA HIS A 14 -9.35 2.23 -15.68
C HIS A 14 -10.04 2.86 -16.88
N LEU A 15 -10.99 2.14 -17.46
CA LEU A 15 -11.74 2.58 -18.63
C LEU A 15 -13.15 3.02 -18.24
N ILE A 16 -13.53 4.24 -18.60
CA ILE A 16 -14.92 4.70 -18.54
C ILE A 16 -15.48 4.64 -19.97
N ILE A 17 -16.54 3.86 -20.18
CA ILE A 17 -17.16 3.67 -21.51
C ILE A 17 -18.56 4.29 -21.52
N GLY A 18 -18.87 5.05 -22.58
CA GLY A 18 -20.20 5.61 -22.77
C GLY A 18 -20.33 6.41 -24.06
N GLY A 19 -21.52 6.35 -24.69
CA GLY A 19 -21.84 7.13 -25.89
C GLY A 19 -20.88 6.88 -27.06
N ASP A 20 -20.60 5.61 -27.35
CA ASP A 20 -19.67 5.15 -28.40
C ASP A 20 -18.24 5.71 -28.24
N ARG A 21 -17.87 6.05 -27.00
CA ARG A 21 -16.56 6.58 -26.65
C ARG A 21 -16.06 5.91 -25.38
N TYR A 22 -14.76 6.05 -25.15
CA TYR A 22 -14.13 5.66 -23.91
C TYR A 22 -13.16 6.73 -23.42
N PHE A 23 -12.88 6.70 -22.13
CA PHE A 23 -11.84 7.47 -21.48
C PHE A 23 -10.90 6.51 -20.75
N SER A 24 -9.61 6.60 -21.04
CA SER A 24 -8.55 5.72 -20.53
C SER A 24 -7.70 6.48 -19.52
N PHE A 25 -7.65 6.03 -18.28
CA PHE A 25 -6.85 6.68 -17.25
C PHE A 25 -5.35 6.43 -17.47
N ALA A 26 -4.99 5.28 -18.01
CA ALA A 26 -3.62 4.99 -18.44
C ALA A 26 -3.19 5.90 -19.58
N GLY A 27 -4.05 6.08 -20.59
CA GLY A 27 -3.79 6.90 -21.77
C GLY A 27 -3.60 8.39 -21.43
N GLU A 28 -4.23 8.85 -20.35
CA GLU A 28 -4.13 10.23 -19.86
C GLU A 28 -3.05 10.41 -18.78
N GLY A 29 -2.25 9.38 -18.47
CA GLY A 29 -1.17 9.43 -17.47
C GLY A 29 -1.66 9.53 -16.01
N LEU A 30 -2.94 9.28 -15.75
CA LEU A 30 -3.55 9.45 -14.42
C LEU A 30 -3.28 8.27 -13.47
N ILE A 31 -2.63 7.21 -13.95
CA ILE A 31 -2.30 6.02 -13.17
C ILE A 31 -1.03 6.20 -12.32
N GLU A 32 -0.10 7.04 -12.75
CA GLU A 32 1.23 7.18 -12.12
C GLU A 32 1.15 7.66 -10.66
N GLY A 33 0.19 8.55 -10.37
CA GLY A 33 -0.05 9.02 -9.00
C GLY A 33 -0.49 7.90 -8.05
N TYR A 34 -1.26 6.93 -8.55
CA TYR A 34 -1.75 5.83 -7.73
C TYR A 34 -0.66 4.85 -7.30
N GLU A 35 0.32 4.56 -8.18
CA GLU A 35 1.42 3.66 -7.84
C GLU A 35 2.30 4.24 -6.71
N LEU A 36 2.57 5.54 -6.79
CA LEU A 36 3.40 6.24 -5.81
C LEU A 36 2.71 6.33 -4.44
N ASP A 37 1.40 6.61 -4.44
CA ASP A 37 0.58 6.61 -3.22
C ASP A 37 0.47 5.22 -2.59
N PHE A 38 0.34 4.17 -3.40
CA PHE A 38 0.35 2.79 -2.91
C PHE A 38 1.69 2.38 -2.30
N LEU A 39 2.80 2.76 -2.96
CA LEU A 39 4.14 2.51 -2.43
C LEU A 39 4.33 3.23 -1.09
N ASN A 40 3.91 4.49 -1.00
CA ASN A 40 3.94 5.27 0.23
C ASN A 40 3.10 4.63 1.35
N LEU A 41 1.91 4.12 1.03
CA LEU A 41 1.05 3.41 1.99
C LEU A 41 1.73 2.14 2.54
N LYS A 42 2.34 1.33 1.66
CA LYS A 42 3.09 0.13 2.08
C LYS A 42 4.30 0.48 2.95
N MET A 43 5.07 1.50 2.57
CA MET A 43 6.23 1.95 3.34
C MET A 43 5.84 2.44 4.75
N ARG A 44 4.74 3.17 4.87
CA ARG A 44 4.19 3.61 6.17
C ARG A 44 3.80 2.43 7.04
N GLY A 45 3.11 1.43 6.48
CA GLY A 45 2.74 0.21 7.19
C GLY A 45 3.95 -0.58 7.71
N VAL A 46 4.99 -0.74 6.89
CA VAL A 46 6.24 -1.42 7.28
C VAL A 46 6.99 -0.66 8.38
N SER A 47 7.05 0.67 8.28
CA SER A 47 7.67 1.53 9.30
C SER A 47 6.97 1.38 10.66
N GLU A 48 5.65 1.42 10.67
CA GLU A 48 4.85 1.23 11.90
C GLU A 48 5.01 -0.17 12.49
N ALA A 49 5.02 -1.22 11.66
CA ALA A 49 5.28 -2.58 12.13
C ALA A 49 6.66 -2.72 12.78
N LYS A 50 7.71 -2.15 12.17
CA LYS A 50 9.08 -2.14 12.71
C LYS A 50 9.16 -1.38 14.03
N ARG A 51 8.47 -0.24 14.14
CA ARG A 51 8.42 0.59 15.35
C ARG A 51 7.76 -0.14 16.52
N ARG A 52 6.67 -0.87 16.25
CA ARG A 52 5.99 -1.72 17.25
C ARG A 52 6.89 -2.86 17.71
N LEU A 53 7.58 -3.51 16.78
CA LEU A 53 8.49 -4.61 17.09
C LEU A 53 9.68 -4.14 17.95
N TYR A 54 10.27 -3.00 17.60
CA TYR A 54 11.33 -2.39 18.39
C TYR A 54 10.84 -2.01 19.79
N ARG A 55 9.68 -1.36 19.89
CA ARG A 55 9.07 -1.00 21.17
C ARG A 55 8.83 -2.24 22.05
N ALA A 56 8.26 -3.29 21.48
CA ALA A 56 8.02 -4.55 22.18
C ALA A 56 9.31 -5.22 22.68
N LYS A 57 10.38 -5.19 21.87
CA LYS A 57 11.71 -5.68 22.26
C LYS A 57 12.34 -4.85 23.38
N SER A 58 12.20 -3.52 23.32
CA SER A 58 12.72 -2.62 24.36
C SER A 58 11.92 -2.65 25.67
N SER A 59 10.65 -3.04 25.60
CA SER A 59 9.76 -3.18 26.76
C SER A 59 9.70 -4.60 27.31
N ALA A 60 10.34 -5.57 26.66
CA ALA A 60 10.46 -6.91 27.21
C ALA A 60 11.44 -6.84 28.39
N PRO A 61 11.00 -7.11 29.64
CA PRO A 61 11.94 -7.28 30.72
C PRO A 61 12.89 -8.42 30.33
N GLU A 62 14.21 -8.23 30.52
CA GLU A 62 15.14 -9.36 30.45
C GLU A 62 14.60 -10.45 31.39
N LEU A 63 14.14 -11.56 30.82
CA LEU A 63 13.86 -12.76 31.58
C LEU A 63 15.22 -13.32 31.99
N HIS A 64 15.71 -12.82 33.12
CA HIS A 64 16.90 -13.31 33.79
C HIS A 64 16.59 -14.73 34.27
N TRP A 65 16.94 -15.73 33.46
CA TRP A 65 16.82 -17.13 33.84
C TRP A 65 17.86 -17.46 34.91
N HIS A 66 17.52 -17.21 36.16
CA HIS A 66 18.19 -17.85 37.29
C HIS A 66 17.54 -19.22 37.52
N LEU A 67 18.17 -20.26 36.97
CA LEU A 67 18.12 -21.63 37.50
C LEU A 67 19.29 -21.82 38.46
#